data_AF-A0A1I9YHB4-F1
#
_entry.id   AF-A0A1I9YHB4-F1
#
_cell.length_a   1.000
_cell.length_b   1.000
_cell.length_c   1.000
_cell.angle_alpha   90.00
_cell.angle_beta   90.00
_cell.angle_gamma   90.00
#
_symmetry.space_group_name_H-M   'P 1'
#
loop_
_entity.id
_entity.type
_entity.pdbx_description
1 polymer ?
#
loop_
_entity_poly.entity_id
_entity_poly.type
_entity_poly.pdbx_seq_one_letter_code
_entity_poly.pdbx_strand_id
1 'polypeptide(L)'
;MNSPMIFETAETTMWRLVQLYTGRAGYQRGVKAEGLSASPPVIDCSGRTGLLLTKAMQAENDGAGRAVFGAADMQAVQTWSDRIIHEIEIRTEFILEGQEITAISLPRCAAIGLKMGEPAWASNHPRPRGITHIVQVVRHPEDDAPFVSESFGGPVSPGISLTPLREWLALSQPHLCAGEMWAVDPFLLASKN
;
A
#
# COMPACT_ATOMS: atom_id res chain seq x y z
N MET A 1 -14.90 24.41 -7.01
CA MET A 1 -14.17 23.38 -6.24
C MET A 1 -14.40 22.07 -6.95
N ASN A 2 -13.38 21.52 -7.62
CA ASN A 2 -13.50 20.21 -8.24
C ASN A 2 -13.59 19.18 -7.12
N SER A 3 -14.63 18.34 -7.13
CA SER A 3 -14.66 17.16 -6.27
C SER A 3 -13.38 16.35 -6.53
N PRO A 4 -12.72 15.81 -5.49
CA PRO A 4 -11.57 14.93 -5.69
C PRO A 4 -11.98 13.78 -6.62
N MET A 5 -11.12 13.44 -7.58
CA MET A 5 -11.35 12.32 -8.50
C MET A 5 -11.43 11.02 -7.67
N ILE A 6 -12.58 10.37 -7.68
CA ILE A 6 -12.80 9.09 -6.99
C ILE A 6 -12.56 7.96 -8.00
N PHE A 7 -11.68 7.02 -7.64
CA PHE A 7 -11.40 5.82 -8.42
C PHE A 7 -12.18 4.64 -7.84
N GLU A 8 -13.52 4.67 -8.02
CA GLU A 8 -14.44 3.70 -7.42
C GLU A 8 -14.15 2.25 -7.86
N THR A 9 -13.72 2.06 -9.11
CA THR A 9 -13.41 0.73 -9.66
C THR A 9 -12.14 0.17 -9.02
N ALA A 10 -11.12 1.01 -8.84
CA ALA A 10 -9.90 0.69 -8.13
C ALA A 10 -10.17 0.32 -6.67
N GLU A 11 -10.94 1.13 -5.96
CA GLU A 11 -11.28 0.90 -4.55
C GLU A 11 -12.03 -0.42 -4.36
N THR A 12 -13.06 -0.65 -5.19
CA THR A 12 -13.79 -1.92 -5.22
C THR A 12 -12.88 -3.10 -5.51
N THR A 13 -11.94 -2.94 -6.44
CA THR A 13 -10.97 -3.99 -6.81
C THR A 13 -10.02 -4.31 -5.65
N MET A 14 -9.47 -3.29 -4.98
CA MET A 14 -8.65 -3.49 -3.79
C MET A 14 -9.44 -4.18 -2.68
N TRP A 15 -10.69 -3.76 -2.45
CA TRP A 15 -11.53 -4.35 -1.41
C TRP A 15 -11.82 -5.84 -1.67
N ARG A 16 -12.12 -6.23 -2.91
CA ARG A 16 -12.30 -7.64 -3.28
C ARG A 16 -11.04 -8.48 -2.98
N LEU A 17 -9.85 -7.94 -3.24
CA LEU A 17 -8.58 -8.60 -2.93
C LEU A 17 -8.30 -8.66 -1.42
N VAL A 18 -8.77 -7.68 -0.65
CA VAL A 18 -8.76 -7.72 0.82
C VAL A 18 -9.64 -8.83 1.35
N GLN A 19 -10.89 -8.92 0.88
CA GLN A 19 -11.82 -9.99 1.28
C GLN A 19 -11.30 -11.38 0.93
N LEU A 20 -10.61 -11.52 -0.20
CA LEU A 20 -10.10 -12.81 -0.67
C LEU A 20 -8.96 -13.36 0.21
N TYR A 21 -8.06 -12.50 0.70
CA TYR A 21 -6.79 -12.96 1.29
C TYR A 21 -6.61 -12.65 2.79
N THR A 22 -7.38 -11.72 3.36
CA THR A 22 -7.31 -11.41 4.80
C THR A 22 -7.65 -12.64 5.62
N GLY A 23 -6.79 -12.99 6.58
CA GLY A 23 -6.95 -14.19 7.40
C GLY A 23 -6.70 -15.53 6.67
N ARG A 24 -6.34 -15.50 5.38
CA ARG A 24 -6.14 -16.71 4.56
C ARG A 24 -4.72 -16.90 4.05
N ALA A 25 -3.95 -15.82 3.89
CA ALA A 25 -2.55 -15.88 3.49
C ALA A 25 -1.60 -15.58 4.66
N GLY A 26 -0.46 -16.26 4.67
CA GLY A 26 0.67 -16.00 5.56
C GLY A 26 1.60 -14.92 5.00
N TYR A 27 2.61 -14.55 5.79
CA TYR A 27 3.66 -13.63 5.40
C TYR A 27 4.93 -14.41 5.05
N GLN A 28 5.53 -14.12 3.90
CA GLN A 28 6.86 -14.64 3.57
C GLN A 28 7.69 -13.56 2.87
N ARG A 29 8.74 -13.10 3.55
CA ARG A 29 9.68 -12.09 3.04
C ARG A 29 10.19 -12.43 1.64
N GLY A 30 10.15 -11.45 0.74
CA GLY A 30 10.67 -11.57 -0.63
C GLY A 30 9.69 -12.19 -1.61
N VAL A 31 8.56 -12.73 -1.15
CA VAL A 31 7.56 -13.36 -2.02
C VAL A 31 6.54 -12.32 -2.46
N LYS A 32 6.31 -12.22 -3.78
CA LYS A 32 5.32 -11.31 -4.37
C LYS A 32 4.02 -12.05 -4.70
N ALA A 33 3.26 -11.54 -5.67
CA ALA A 33 1.92 -12.03 -5.98
C ALA A 33 1.89 -13.52 -6.37
N GLU A 34 2.96 -14.05 -6.95
CA GLU A 34 3.10 -15.47 -7.29
C GLU A 34 2.99 -16.41 -6.09
N GLY A 35 3.33 -15.94 -4.88
CA GLY A 35 3.20 -16.73 -3.65
C GLY A 35 1.76 -17.01 -3.23
N LEU A 36 0.79 -16.28 -3.76
CA LEU A 36 -0.63 -16.51 -3.49
C LEU A 36 -1.16 -17.78 -4.18
N SER A 37 -0.40 -18.35 -5.12
CA SER A 37 -0.70 -19.65 -5.74
C SER A 37 -0.14 -20.85 -4.95
N ALA A 38 0.64 -20.60 -3.89
CA ALA A 38 1.19 -21.65 -3.03
C ALA A 38 0.15 -22.22 -2.06
N SER A 39 0.47 -23.35 -1.43
CA SER A 39 -0.34 -23.96 -0.37
C SER A 39 0.54 -24.25 0.86
N PRO A 40 0.44 -23.47 1.95
CA PRO A 40 -0.45 -22.31 2.13
C PRO A 40 -0.01 -21.07 1.31
N PRO A 41 -0.93 -20.16 0.96
CA PRO A 41 -0.59 -18.94 0.22
C PRO A 41 0.17 -17.96 1.11
N VAL A 42 1.20 -17.32 0.54
CA VAL A 42 2.05 -16.36 1.27
C VAL A 42 2.41 -15.15 0.39
N ILE A 43 2.66 -14.01 1.02
CA ILE A 43 3.11 -12.78 0.34
C ILE A 43 3.88 -11.89 1.32
N ASP A 44 4.76 -11.01 0.85
CA ASP A 44 5.37 -9.97 1.70
C ASP A 44 4.59 -8.64 1.66
N CYS A 45 4.95 -7.69 2.53
CA CYS A 45 4.32 -6.39 2.66
C CYS A 45 4.28 -5.59 1.35
N SER A 46 5.40 -5.55 0.63
CA SER A 46 5.51 -4.85 -0.65
C SER A 46 4.80 -5.58 -1.79
N GLY A 47 4.78 -6.91 -1.79
CA GLY A 47 4.00 -7.72 -2.72
C GLY A 47 2.51 -7.51 -2.52
N ARG A 48 2.06 -7.41 -1.27
CA ARG A 48 0.66 -7.10 -0.93
C ARG A 48 0.25 -5.72 -1.44
N THR A 49 1.04 -4.70 -1.13
CA THR A 49 0.78 -3.32 -1.59
C THR A 49 0.84 -3.22 -3.12
N GLY A 50 1.87 -3.78 -3.74
CA GLY A 50 2.05 -3.78 -5.19
C GLY A 50 0.94 -4.53 -5.95
N LEU A 51 0.45 -5.65 -5.41
CA LEU A 51 -0.70 -6.36 -5.96
C LEU A 51 -1.98 -5.50 -5.93
N LEU A 52 -2.28 -4.89 -4.78
CA LEU A 52 -3.46 -4.04 -4.62
C LEU A 52 -3.43 -2.88 -5.60
N LEU A 53 -2.32 -2.14 -5.66
CA LEU A 53 -2.16 -0.99 -6.54
C LEU A 53 -2.19 -1.37 -8.02
N THR A 54 -1.44 -2.40 -8.42
CA THR A 54 -1.40 -2.84 -9.83
C THR A 54 -2.79 -3.25 -10.32
N LYS A 55 -3.54 -4.02 -9.52
CA LYS A 55 -4.87 -4.49 -9.91
C LYS A 55 -5.88 -3.34 -9.93
N ALA A 56 -5.77 -2.40 -8.99
CA ALA A 56 -6.59 -1.21 -8.97
C ALA A 56 -6.37 -0.32 -10.20
N MET A 57 -5.12 0.00 -10.53
CA MET A 57 -4.75 0.78 -11.71
C MET A 57 -5.19 0.11 -13.01
N GLN A 58 -5.01 -1.21 -13.13
CA GLN A 58 -5.47 -1.96 -14.30
C GLN A 58 -6.99 -1.89 -14.44
N ALA A 59 -7.73 -2.04 -13.34
CA ALA A 59 -9.19 -2.00 -13.38
C ALA A 59 -9.73 -0.62 -13.80
N GLU A 60 -9.06 0.46 -13.42
CA GLU A 60 -9.38 1.81 -13.90
C GLU A 60 -9.06 1.99 -15.38
N ASN A 61 -7.92 1.47 -15.85
CA ASN A 61 -7.60 1.47 -17.28
C ASN A 61 -8.65 0.69 -18.11
N ASP A 62 -9.03 -0.48 -17.64
CA ASP A 62 -10.02 -1.34 -18.30
C ASP A 62 -11.40 -0.66 -18.32
N GLY A 63 -11.81 -0.07 -17.19
CA GLY A 63 -13.08 0.68 -17.08
C GLY A 63 -13.11 1.93 -17.97
N ALA A 64 -11.98 2.62 -18.12
CA ALA A 64 -11.87 3.81 -18.97
C ALA A 64 -11.68 3.48 -20.47
N GLY A 65 -11.36 2.23 -20.81
CA GLY A 65 -11.01 1.82 -22.18
C GLY A 65 -9.73 2.50 -22.72
N ARG A 66 -8.89 3.05 -21.84
CA ARG A 66 -7.64 3.76 -22.16
C ARG A 66 -6.66 3.67 -21.00
N ALA A 67 -5.39 3.99 -21.25
CA ALA A 67 -4.41 4.15 -20.18
C ALA A 67 -4.69 5.44 -19.38
N VAL A 68 -5.26 5.28 -18.19
CA VAL A 68 -5.31 6.30 -17.13
C VAL A 68 -3.99 6.28 -16.35
N PHE A 69 -3.49 5.09 -16.06
CA PHE A 69 -2.16 4.81 -15.51
C PHE A 69 -1.27 4.20 -16.60
N GLY A 70 -0.07 4.73 -16.78
CA GLY A 70 0.88 4.22 -17.77
C GLY A 70 1.54 2.92 -17.32
N ALA A 71 2.14 2.19 -18.26
CA ALA A 71 2.88 0.96 -17.95
C ALA A 71 4.04 1.20 -16.95
N ALA A 72 4.70 2.36 -17.07
CA ALA A 72 5.77 2.77 -16.14
C ALA A 72 5.25 3.01 -14.72
N ASP A 73 4.02 3.50 -14.55
CA ASP A 73 3.40 3.73 -13.24
C ASP A 73 3.03 2.40 -12.59
N MET A 74 2.48 1.47 -13.38
CA MET A 74 2.20 0.11 -12.90
C MET A 74 3.47 -0.64 -12.52
N GLN A 75 4.57 -0.46 -13.26
CA GLN A 75 5.86 -1.05 -12.92
C GLN A 75 6.46 -0.44 -11.65
N ALA A 76 6.28 0.86 -11.43
CA ALA A 76 6.83 1.58 -10.28
C ALA A 76 6.33 1.05 -8.93
N VAL A 77 5.13 0.47 -8.88
CA VAL A 77 4.55 -0.11 -7.65
C VAL A 77 4.86 -1.60 -7.46
N GLN A 78 5.60 -2.23 -8.38
CA GLN A 78 5.97 -3.65 -8.32
C GLN A 78 7.42 -3.84 -7.87
N THR A 79 7.75 -3.32 -6.69
CA THR A 79 9.12 -3.30 -6.15
C THR A 79 9.13 -3.42 -4.63
N TRP A 80 10.26 -3.09 -3.99
CA TRP A 80 10.44 -3.13 -2.53
C TRP A 80 9.73 -1.96 -1.84
N SER A 81 9.39 -2.13 -0.56
CA SER A 81 8.63 -1.17 0.26
C SER A 81 9.15 0.26 0.16
N ASP A 82 10.46 0.45 0.34
CA ASP A 82 11.13 1.75 0.26
C ASP A 82 11.04 2.36 -1.14
N ARG A 83 11.21 1.52 -2.17
CA ARG A 83 11.22 1.96 -3.56
C ARG A 83 9.81 2.30 -4.06
N ILE A 84 8.76 1.62 -3.61
CA ILE A 84 7.38 1.97 -3.92
C ILE A 84 7.08 3.40 -3.45
N ILE A 85 7.37 3.70 -2.18
CA ILE A 85 7.15 5.04 -1.61
C ILE A 85 7.96 6.09 -2.38
N HIS A 86 9.24 5.81 -2.64
CA HIS A 86 10.12 6.72 -3.35
C HIS A 86 9.70 7.00 -4.80
N GLU A 87 9.30 5.97 -5.56
CA GLU A 87 8.84 6.13 -6.93
C GLU A 87 7.55 6.95 -7.00
N ILE A 88 6.59 6.68 -6.12
CA ILE A 88 5.34 7.43 -6.09
C ILE A 88 5.64 8.89 -5.74
N GLU A 89 6.40 9.15 -4.66
CA GLU A 89 6.79 10.51 -4.27
C GLU A 89 7.45 11.27 -5.42
N ILE A 90 8.48 10.72 -6.08
CA ILE A 90 9.16 11.41 -7.18
C ILE A 90 8.19 11.71 -8.33
N ARG A 91 7.29 10.78 -8.64
CA ARG A 91 6.37 10.91 -9.77
C ARG A 91 5.20 11.83 -9.47
N THR A 92 4.79 11.96 -8.21
CA THR A 92 3.61 12.77 -7.81
C THR A 92 3.98 14.07 -7.11
N GLU A 93 5.24 14.23 -6.70
CA GLU A 93 5.74 15.32 -5.86
C GLU A 93 4.96 15.46 -4.54
N PHE A 94 4.35 14.37 -4.07
CA PHE A 94 3.51 14.33 -2.89
C PHE A 94 4.02 13.31 -1.87
N ILE A 95 4.21 13.76 -0.63
CA ILE A 95 4.51 12.93 0.53
C ILE A 95 4.04 13.65 1.80
N LEU A 96 3.56 12.89 2.77
CA LEU A 96 3.35 13.31 4.16
C LEU A 96 4.35 12.56 5.04
N GLU A 97 4.93 13.23 6.03
CA GLU A 97 5.92 12.66 6.95
C GLU A 97 5.49 12.75 8.42
N GLY A 98 5.68 11.67 9.15
CA GLY A 98 5.49 11.63 10.60
C GLY A 98 4.13 12.18 11.02
N GLN A 99 4.13 13.24 11.83
CA GLN A 99 2.92 13.83 12.39
C GLN A 99 2.01 14.54 11.37
N GLU A 100 2.46 14.74 10.13
CA GLU A 100 1.60 15.20 9.04
C GLU A 100 0.58 14.13 8.63
N ILE A 101 0.83 12.86 8.97
CA ILE A 101 -0.07 11.74 8.69
C ILE A 101 -1.16 11.69 9.76
N THR A 102 -2.36 12.11 9.37
CA THR A 102 -3.55 12.09 10.22
C THR A 102 -4.73 11.49 9.46
N ALA A 103 -5.79 11.11 10.17
CA ALA A 103 -7.01 10.62 9.52
C ALA A 103 -7.67 11.65 8.58
N ILE A 104 -7.31 12.94 8.68
CA ILE A 104 -7.87 14.04 7.89
C ILE A 104 -6.97 14.37 6.68
N SER A 105 -5.65 14.37 6.87
CA SER A 105 -4.68 14.73 5.83
C SER A 105 -4.34 13.58 4.90
N LEU A 106 -4.54 12.33 5.33
CA LEU A 106 -4.13 11.16 4.57
C LEU A 106 -4.96 11.00 3.28
N PRO A 107 -4.30 10.75 2.13
CA PRO A 107 -4.99 10.41 0.90
C PRO A 107 -5.92 9.20 1.05
N ARG A 108 -6.99 9.19 0.27
CA ARG A 108 -8.07 8.20 0.35
C ARG A 108 -7.57 6.76 0.23
N CYS A 109 -6.61 6.54 -0.66
CA CYS A 109 -5.98 5.26 -0.97
C CYS A 109 -4.45 5.32 -0.78
N ALA A 110 -4.00 6.00 0.29
CA ALA A 110 -2.58 6.20 0.55
C ALA A 110 -1.80 4.87 0.68
N ALA A 111 -0.58 4.86 0.18
CA ALA A 111 0.42 3.86 0.55
C ALA A 111 1.31 4.47 1.66
N ILE A 112 1.57 3.71 2.73
CA ILE A 112 2.32 4.21 3.89
C ILE A 112 3.53 3.32 4.14
N GLY A 113 4.73 3.88 4.04
CA GLY A 113 5.98 3.22 4.40
C GLY A 113 6.34 3.50 5.85
N LEU A 114 6.93 2.49 6.52
CA LEU A 114 7.37 2.58 7.91
C LEU A 114 8.81 2.09 8.05
N LYS A 115 9.58 2.78 8.88
CA LYS A 115 10.83 2.24 9.43
C LYS A 115 10.48 1.37 10.65
N MET A 116 10.44 0.06 10.44
CA MET A 116 10.24 -0.93 11.50
C MET A 116 11.52 -1.70 11.76
N GLY A 117 12.19 -1.36 12.85
CA GLY A 117 13.45 -1.98 13.27
C GLY A 117 14.57 -1.82 12.25
N GLU A 118 15.69 -2.50 12.51
CA GLU A 118 16.88 -2.50 11.64
C GLU A 118 17.34 -3.94 11.40
N PRO A 119 16.56 -4.74 10.65
CA PRO A 119 16.91 -6.13 10.43
C PRO A 119 18.18 -6.23 9.58
N ALA A 120 19.01 -7.26 9.80
CA ALA A 120 20.30 -7.41 9.10
C ALA A 120 20.19 -7.43 7.57
N TRP A 121 19.05 -7.84 6.99
CA TRP A 121 18.84 -7.76 5.55
C TRP A 121 18.65 -6.32 5.04
N ALA A 122 18.30 -5.37 5.91
CA ALA A 122 18.11 -3.97 5.55
C ALA A 122 19.43 -3.24 5.27
N SER A 123 20.57 -3.73 5.78
CA SER A 123 21.90 -3.18 5.47
C SER A 123 22.44 -3.57 4.10
N ASN A 124 21.77 -4.49 3.39
CA ASN A 124 22.28 -5.04 2.12
C ASN A 124 22.19 -4.04 0.95
N HIS A 125 21.44 -2.94 1.09
CA HIS A 125 21.28 -1.91 0.07
C HIS A 125 20.87 -0.58 0.72
N PRO A 126 21.22 0.59 0.15
CA PRO A 126 20.71 1.87 0.63
C PRO A 126 19.18 1.90 0.51
N ARG A 127 18.48 2.03 1.64
CA ARG A 127 17.03 2.20 1.70
C ARG A 127 16.73 3.67 1.95
N PRO A 128 16.10 4.40 1.02
CA PRO A 128 15.57 5.72 1.30
C PRO A 128 14.76 5.68 2.60
N ARG A 129 15.13 6.54 3.55
CA ARG A 129 14.45 6.69 4.86
C ARG A 129 14.40 5.43 5.73
N GLY A 130 15.16 4.38 5.39
CA GLY A 130 15.19 3.13 6.16
C GLY A 130 13.86 2.37 6.16
N ILE A 131 12.99 2.56 5.17
CA ILE A 131 11.68 1.90 5.11
C ILE A 131 11.84 0.38 4.98
N THR A 132 11.28 -0.36 5.94
CA THR A 132 11.31 -1.83 6.02
C THR A 132 9.94 -2.47 5.92
N HIS A 133 8.86 -1.70 6.10
CA HIS A 133 7.48 -2.14 5.97
C HIS A 133 6.66 -1.16 5.14
N ILE A 134 5.60 -1.66 4.49
CA ILE A 134 4.66 -0.83 3.72
C ILE A 134 3.26 -1.41 3.87
N VAL A 135 2.28 -0.51 3.95
CA VAL A 135 0.86 -0.83 4.05
C VAL A 135 0.06 -0.04 3.02
N GLN A 136 -1.17 -0.50 2.74
CA GLN A 136 -2.08 0.14 1.80
C GLN A 136 -3.39 0.50 2.50
N VAL A 137 -3.81 1.76 2.36
CA VAL A 137 -5.15 2.19 2.75
C VAL A 137 -6.16 1.76 1.70
N VAL A 138 -7.25 1.17 2.17
CA VAL A 138 -8.37 0.66 1.37
C VAL A 138 -9.67 1.11 2.02
N ARG A 139 -10.76 1.13 1.24
CA ARG A 139 -12.08 1.54 1.75
C ARG A 139 -13.13 0.48 1.53
N HIS A 140 -14.00 0.33 2.51
CA HIS A 140 -15.16 -0.54 2.41
C HIS A 140 -16.19 0.11 1.46
N PRO A 141 -16.66 -0.58 0.42
CA PRO A 141 -17.51 0.02 -0.59
C PRO A 141 -18.92 0.39 -0.11
N GLU A 142 -19.43 -0.17 1.00
CA GLU A 142 -20.81 0.09 1.43
C GLU A 142 -20.94 1.32 2.34
N ASP A 143 -19.98 1.54 3.24
CA ASP A 143 -20.04 2.60 4.26
C ASP A 143 -18.86 3.59 4.19
N ASP A 144 -18.03 3.46 3.16
CA ASP A 144 -16.84 4.28 2.93
C ASP A 144 -15.78 4.22 4.04
N ALA A 145 -15.86 3.26 4.96
CA ALA A 145 -14.96 3.20 6.11
C ALA A 145 -13.51 2.87 5.68
N PRO A 146 -12.49 3.63 6.16
CA PRO A 146 -11.10 3.39 5.81
C PRO A 146 -10.44 2.32 6.69
N PHE A 147 -9.70 1.43 6.04
CA PHE A 147 -8.92 0.36 6.66
C PHE A 147 -7.50 0.36 6.11
N VAL A 148 -6.59 -0.24 6.87
CA VAL A 148 -5.22 -0.52 6.46
C VAL A 148 -5.11 -2.02 6.20
N SER A 149 -4.75 -2.39 4.98
CA SER A 149 -4.35 -3.74 4.64
C SER A 149 -2.83 -3.83 4.69
N GLU A 150 -2.32 -4.78 5.47
CA GLU A 150 -0.89 -5.04 5.58
C GLU A 150 -0.59 -6.53 5.52
N SER A 151 0.66 -6.86 5.16
CA SER A 151 1.17 -8.21 5.28
C SER A 151 2.40 -8.25 6.16
N PHE A 152 2.30 -8.87 7.32
CA PHE A 152 3.31 -8.86 8.36
C PHE A 152 3.21 -10.13 9.22
N GLY A 153 4.27 -10.48 9.95
CA GLY A 153 4.29 -11.63 10.85
C GLY A 153 5.07 -12.83 10.31
N GLY A 154 4.46 -14.01 10.28
CA GLY A 154 5.09 -15.27 9.93
C GLY A 154 4.40 -16.04 8.80
N PRO A 155 4.97 -17.17 8.34
CA PRO A 155 4.44 -17.94 7.21
C PRO A 155 3.13 -18.67 7.51
N VAL A 156 2.73 -18.72 8.78
CA VAL A 156 1.43 -19.26 9.21
C VAL A 156 0.42 -18.12 9.23
N SER A 157 -0.77 -18.36 8.67
CA SER A 157 -1.89 -17.42 8.71
C SER A 157 -2.26 -17.06 10.17
N PRO A 158 -2.67 -15.81 10.45
CA PRO A 158 -2.84 -14.69 9.50
C PRO A 158 -1.54 -13.89 9.33
N GLY A 159 -1.04 -13.84 8.09
CA GLY A 159 0.03 -12.94 7.67
C GLY A 159 -0.45 -11.77 6.83
N ILE A 160 -1.76 -11.68 6.55
CA ILE A 160 -2.44 -10.48 6.04
C ILE A 160 -3.54 -10.10 7.03
N SER A 161 -3.50 -8.85 7.48
CA SER A 161 -4.51 -8.25 8.36
C SER A 161 -5.23 -7.09 7.66
N LEU A 162 -6.39 -6.76 8.22
CA LEU A 162 -7.18 -5.60 7.87
C LEU A 162 -7.60 -4.91 9.16
N THR A 163 -7.10 -3.69 9.38
CA THR A 163 -7.30 -2.94 10.63
C THR A 163 -7.99 -1.62 10.32
N PRO A 164 -9.02 -1.19 11.09
CA PRO A 164 -9.60 0.14 10.93
C PRO A 164 -8.52 1.23 10.99
N LEU A 165 -8.56 2.22 10.08
CA LEU A 165 -7.48 3.22 9.95
C LEU A 165 -7.19 3.94 11.27
N ARG A 166 -8.23 4.31 12.03
CA ARG A 166 -8.07 4.97 13.33
C ARG A 166 -7.30 4.10 14.32
N GLU A 167 -7.64 2.81 14.39
CA GLU A 167 -6.98 1.86 15.28
C GLU A 167 -5.53 1.64 14.85
N TRP A 168 -5.30 1.47 13.55
CA TRP A 168 -3.96 1.32 13.01
C TRP A 168 -3.06 2.54 13.29
N LEU A 169 -3.56 3.75 13.06
CA LEU A 169 -2.82 4.99 13.39
C LEU A 169 -2.49 5.09 14.88
N ALA A 170 -3.40 4.68 15.77
CA ALA A 170 -3.15 4.66 17.20
C ALA A 170 -2.04 3.66 17.58
N LEU A 171 -2.02 2.47 16.95
CA LEU A 171 -0.95 1.48 17.14
C LEU A 171 0.39 1.97 16.57
N SER A 172 0.37 2.74 15.49
CA SER A 172 1.55 3.30 14.83
C SER A 172 2.03 4.63 15.44
N GLN A 173 1.39 5.14 16.49
CA GLN A 173 1.73 6.42 17.12
C GLN A 173 3.22 6.58 17.50
N PRO A 174 3.92 5.55 18.01
CA PRO A 174 5.36 5.66 18.27
C PRO A 174 6.18 6.01 17.02
N HIS A 175 5.87 5.41 15.87
CA HIS A 175 6.56 5.68 14.60
C HIS A 175 6.19 7.06 14.04
N LEU A 176 4.93 7.50 14.19
CA LEU A 176 4.51 8.87 13.83
C LEU A 176 5.30 9.91 14.62
N CYS A 177 5.42 9.73 15.94
CA CYS A 177 6.17 10.65 16.81
C CYS A 177 7.67 10.65 16.52
N ALA A 178 8.22 9.53 16.07
CA ALA A 178 9.63 9.39 15.71
C ALA A 178 9.95 9.91 14.29
N GLY A 179 8.96 10.32 13.50
CA GLY A 179 9.17 10.68 12.09
C GLY A 179 9.54 9.48 11.20
N GLU A 180 9.11 8.28 11.59
CA GLU A 180 9.48 7.00 10.96
C GLU A 180 8.41 6.49 9.98
N MET A 181 7.54 7.39 9.50
CA MET A 181 6.41 7.06 8.63
C MET A 181 6.29 8.07 7.50
N TRP A 182 5.99 7.55 6.31
CA TRP A 182 5.83 8.34 5.09
C TRP A 182 4.62 7.86 4.31
N ALA A 183 3.69 8.76 4.00
CA ALA A 183 2.51 8.44 3.22
C ALA A 183 2.53 9.15 1.87
N VAL A 184 2.17 8.44 0.81
CA VAL A 184 2.09 8.94 -0.57
C VAL A 184 0.72 8.67 -1.15
N ASP A 185 0.34 9.37 -2.22
CA ASP A 185 -0.89 9.12 -2.97
C ASP A 185 -0.57 8.43 -4.32
N PRO A 186 -0.77 7.10 -4.44
CA PRO A 186 -0.55 6.39 -5.70
C PRO A 186 -1.47 6.82 -6.83
N PHE A 187 -2.65 7.37 -6.52
CA PHE A 187 -3.66 7.69 -7.52
C PHE A 187 -3.44 9.05 -8.19
N LEU A 188 -2.56 9.90 -7.63
CA LEU A 188 -2.06 11.08 -8.33
C LEU A 188 -1.26 10.73 -9.59
N LEU A 189 -0.79 9.49 -9.76
CA LEU A 189 -0.13 9.03 -10.99
C LEU A 189 -1.05 9.13 -12.22
N ALA A 190 -2.37 9.07 -12.05
CA ALA A 190 -3.34 9.26 -13.13
C ALA A 190 -3.32 10.69 -13.72
N SER A 191 -2.86 11.68 -12.95
CA SER A 191 -2.97 13.10 -13.30
C SER A 191 -1.94 13.57 -14.32
N LYS A 192 -1.10 12.67 -14.85
CA LYS A 192 0.02 13.01 -15.75
C LYS A 192 -0.10 12.46 -17.18
N ASN A 193 -1.25 11.89 -17.56
CA ASN A 193 -1.54 11.41 -18.93
C ASN A 193 -2.51 12.32 -19.68
#